data_AF-A0A3Q1ES52-F1
#
_entry.id   AF-A0A3Q1ES52-F1
#
_cell.length_a   1.000
_cell.length_b   1.000
_cell.length_c   1.000
_cell.angle_alpha   90.00
_cell.angle_beta   90.00
_cell.angle_gamma   90.00
#
_symmetry.space_group_name_H-M   'P 1'
#
loop_
_entity.id
_entity.type
_entity.pdbx_description
1 polymer ?
#
loop_
_entity_poly.entity_id
_entity_poly.type
_entity_poly.pdbx_seq_one_letter_code
_entity_poly.pdbx_strand_id
1 'polypeptide(L)'
;EARNEPVGASEVGFSKCFQVYFVRMSPLFLIIAVCTTCLTKPLNISPADMAEAAFYLCAYEFAIKAVNSPWCQLFDEDDAKIMEYEADLREFWKRGYGHDINSKSSCILFHDAFSRLDKAARQPVTEPVTVQIGHADTLLPLLTLLGFFNDSDALTSTNYATQTQRSFRTSHMMPYAANLLFVLYDCGGGDLRLQPLLNEKPVTFPGLDDQQNSMPLYQDVRNHYRHLLSGCDFETECRLLKHPAV
;
A
#
# COMPACT_ATOMS: atom_id res chain seq x y z
N GLU A 1 -0.35 -34.52 -57.67
CA GLU A 1 -0.26 -34.63 -56.19
C GLU A 1 1.17 -34.30 -55.77
N ALA A 2 1.53 -33.76 -54.60
CA ALA A 2 0.84 -33.51 -53.35
C ALA A 2 1.38 -32.22 -52.70
N ARG A 3 0.52 -31.57 -51.92
CA ARG A 3 0.78 -30.37 -51.11
C ARG A 3 1.74 -30.70 -49.97
N ASN A 4 2.70 -29.84 -49.70
CA ASN A 4 3.32 -29.74 -48.38
C ASN A 4 2.79 -28.46 -47.72
N GLU A 5 1.93 -28.64 -46.72
CA GLU A 5 1.50 -27.60 -45.80
C GLU A 5 2.67 -27.20 -44.88
N PRO A 6 2.85 -25.92 -44.56
CA PRO A 6 3.74 -25.52 -43.49
C PRO A 6 3.05 -25.78 -42.14
N VAL A 7 3.75 -26.53 -41.28
CA VAL A 7 3.41 -26.80 -39.88
C VAL A 7 3.13 -25.48 -39.17
N GLY A 8 1.91 -25.37 -38.62
CA GLY A 8 1.46 -24.21 -37.87
C GLY A 8 2.34 -23.97 -36.64
N ALA A 9 2.97 -22.80 -36.59
CA ALA A 9 3.44 -22.23 -35.34
C ALA A 9 2.20 -21.91 -34.50
N SER A 10 2.00 -22.65 -33.41
CA SER A 10 1.05 -22.30 -32.38
C SER A 10 1.40 -20.91 -31.86
N GLU A 11 0.57 -19.92 -32.17
CA GLU A 11 0.58 -18.62 -31.51
C GLU A 11 0.37 -18.86 -30.01
N VAL A 12 1.46 -18.75 -29.24
CA VAL A 12 1.38 -18.61 -27.79
C VAL A 12 0.71 -17.26 -27.56
N GLY A 13 -0.60 -17.30 -27.31
CA GLY A 13 -1.40 -16.12 -27.01
C GLY A 13 -0.74 -15.34 -25.89
N PHE A 14 -0.39 -14.08 -26.16
CA PHE A 14 0.05 -13.15 -25.13
C PHE A 14 -1.05 -13.08 -24.07
N SER A 15 -0.77 -13.62 -22.89
CA SER A 15 -1.59 -13.43 -21.70
C SER A 15 -1.83 -11.92 -21.53
N LYS A 16 -3.08 -11.52 -21.37
CA LYS A 16 -3.47 -10.13 -21.13
C LYS A 16 -3.00 -9.69 -19.75
N CYS A 17 -1.71 -9.47 -19.55
CA CYS A 17 -1.18 -8.94 -18.30
C CYS A 17 -1.59 -7.47 -18.19
N PHE A 18 -2.59 -7.16 -17.36
CA PHE A 18 -2.84 -5.80 -16.90
C PHE A 18 -2.02 -5.58 -15.63
N GLN A 19 -1.21 -4.52 -15.56
CA GLN A 19 -0.40 -4.23 -14.37
C GLN A 19 -0.66 -2.81 -13.90
N VAL A 20 -1.21 -2.65 -12.70
CA VAL A 20 -1.25 -1.37 -11.99
C VAL A 20 0.02 -1.24 -11.18
N TYR A 21 0.83 -0.22 -11.38
CA TYR A 21 1.99 0.03 -10.52
C TYR A 21 1.67 1.20 -9.60
N PHE A 22 2.04 1.10 -8.32
CA PHE A 22 2.14 2.24 -7.42
C PHE A 22 3.60 2.40 -7.00
N VAL A 23 4.20 3.57 -7.20
CA VAL A 23 5.57 3.83 -6.73
C VAL A 23 5.52 4.94 -5.69
N ARG A 24 6.07 4.67 -4.49
CA ARG A 24 6.29 5.67 -3.43
C ARG A 24 7.39 6.65 -3.85
N MET A 25 7.09 7.96 -3.85
CA MET A 25 8.09 9.00 -3.58
C MET A 25 7.93 9.49 -2.14
N SER A 26 8.98 9.32 -1.33
CA SER A 26 9.04 9.96 0.00
C SER A 26 9.21 11.48 -0.17
N PRO A 27 8.66 12.29 0.75
CA PRO A 27 8.87 13.73 0.74
C PRO A 27 10.31 14.01 1.21
N LEU A 28 11.27 13.87 0.31
CA LEU A 28 12.69 14.13 0.58
C LEU A 28 13.01 15.63 0.72
N PHE A 29 12.00 16.52 0.64
CA PHE A 29 12.25 17.96 0.44
C PHE A 29 12.10 18.86 1.68
N LEU A 30 11.62 18.36 2.82
CA LEU A 30 11.26 19.26 3.94
C LEU A 30 12.09 19.16 5.23
N ILE A 31 13.20 18.41 5.25
CA ILE A 31 14.02 18.31 6.47
C ILE A 31 15.27 19.22 6.44
N ILE A 32 15.74 19.64 5.27
CA ILE A 32 17.01 20.42 5.17
C ILE A 32 16.80 21.94 5.34
N ALA A 33 15.56 22.45 5.29
CA ALA A 33 15.30 23.90 5.27
C ALA A 33 15.01 24.54 6.65
N VAL A 34 14.97 23.80 7.75
CA VAL A 34 14.58 24.33 9.07
C VAL A 34 15.69 24.13 10.11
N CYS A 35 16.90 24.63 9.88
CA CYS A 35 17.77 24.97 11.02
C CYS A 35 19.02 25.78 10.60
N THR A 36 18.86 27.06 10.31
CA THR A 36 20.00 28.00 10.39
C THR A 36 19.69 29.22 11.25
N THR A 37 18.42 29.43 11.61
CA THR A 37 17.97 30.58 12.42
C THR A 37 17.46 30.21 13.82
N CYS A 38 17.32 28.92 14.15
CA CYS A 38 16.73 28.47 15.44
C CYS A 38 17.73 28.25 16.59
N LEU A 39 19.05 28.34 16.35
CA LEU A 39 20.10 28.02 17.35
C LEU A 39 20.22 29.02 18.52
N THR A 40 19.32 30.00 18.64
CA THR A 40 19.39 31.05 19.68
C THR A 40 18.38 30.90 20.82
N LYS A 41 17.53 29.87 20.81
CA LYS A 41 16.65 29.54 21.94
C LYS A 41 16.98 28.14 22.49
N PRO A 42 16.97 27.95 23.83
CA PRO A 42 17.02 26.60 24.39
C PRO A 42 15.79 25.84 23.90
N LEU A 43 16.03 24.83 23.05
CA LEU A 43 14.99 23.99 22.52
C LEU A 43 14.62 22.99 23.61
N ASN A 44 13.42 23.14 24.19
CA ASN A 44 12.89 22.20 25.17
C ASN A 44 12.24 21.02 24.44
N ILE A 45 13.07 20.16 23.85
CA ILE A 45 12.65 18.99 23.07
C ILE A 45 12.44 17.82 24.03
N SER A 46 11.36 17.05 23.84
CA SER A 46 11.17 15.85 24.64
C SER A 46 12.20 14.77 24.26
N PRO A 47 12.59 13.88 25.20
CA PRO A 47 13.47 12.75 24.86
C PRO A 47 12.91 11.87 23.74
N ALA A 48 11.59 11.72 23.65
CA ALA A 48 10.92 10.96 22.60
C ALA A 48 11.12 11.61 21.22
N ASP A 49 10.93 12.93 21.10
CA ASP A 49 11.12 13.64 19.84
C ASP A 49 12.59 13.60 19.38
N MET A 50 13.54 13.64 20.33
CA MET A 50 14.96 13.50 20.02
C MET A 50 15.31 12.09 19.52
N ALA A 51 14.77 11.06 20.16
CA ALA A 51 14.95 9.66 19.74
C ALA A 51 14.35 9.44 18.34
N GLU A 52 13.13 9.92 18.10
CA GLU A 52 12.49 9.85 16.79
C GLU A 52 13.33 10.57 15.72
N ALA A 53 13.77 11.80 15.99
CA ALA A 53 14.60 12.56 15.07
C ALA A 53 15.91 11.85 14.74
N ALA A 54 16.62 11.31 15.74
CA ALA A 54 17.86 10.58 15.55
C ALA A 54 17.65 9.29 14.74
N PHE A 55 16.57 8.55 15.01
CA PHE A 55 16.22 7.33 14.27
C PHE A 55 15.95 7.64 12.79
N TYR A 56 15.20 8.69 12.50
CA TYR A 56 14.95 9.10 11.11
C TYR A 56 16.18 9.69 10.42
N LEU A 57 17.05 10.42 11.14
CA LEU A 57 18.33 10.87 10.58
C LEU A 57 19.19 9.69 10.14
N CYS A 58 19.27 8.63 10.95
CA CYS A 58 19.89 7.37 10.56
C CYS A 58 19.27 6.83 9.26
N ALA A 59 17.95 6.64 9.23
CA ALA A 59 17.24 6.06 8.09
C ALA A 59 17.42 6.88 6.80
N TYR A 60 17.33 8.21 6.89
CA TYR A 60 17.49 9.10 5.74
C TYR A 60 18.94 9.16 5.25
N GLU A 61 19.92 9.26 6.14
CA GLU A 61 21.33 9.26 5.72
C GLU A 61 21.71 7.93 5.06
N PHE A 62 21.22 6.81 5.60
CA PHE A 62 21.38 5.51 4.99
C PHE A 62 20.74 5.46 3.59
N ALA A 63 19.48 5.89 3.46
CA ALA A 63 18.78 5.87 2.18
C ALA A 63 19.40 6.78 1.11
N ILE A 64 19.95 7.94 1.50
CA ILE A 64 20.49 8.94 0.57
C ILE A 64 21.96 8.65 0.21
N LYS A 65 22.77 8.32 1.21
CA LYS A 65 24.23 8.20 1.06
C LYS A 65 24.74 6.76 1.07
N ALA A 66 23.88 5.78 1.38
CA ALA A 66 24.27 4.40 1.63
C ALA A 66 25.33 4.26 2.74
N VAL A 67 25.28 5.15 3.75
CA VAL A 67 26.22 5.17 4.88
C VAL A 67 25.49 4.82 6.17
N ASN A 68 26.09 3.94 6.96
CA ASN A 68 25.69 3.72 8.34
C ASN A 68 26.22 4.89 9.19
N SER A 69 25.35 5.86 9.49
CA SER A 69 25.75 7.08 10.18
C SER A 69 25.90 6.86 11.69
N PRO A 70 26.63 7.74 12.40
CA PRO A 70 26.71 7.67 13.87
C PRO A 70 25.33 7.70 14.56
N TRP A 71 24.32 8.29 13.93
CA TRP A 71 22.94 8.27 14.42
C TRP A 71 22.39 6.84 14.56
N CYS A 72 22.76 5.94 13.66
CA CYS A 72 22.33 4.54 13.69
C CYS A 72 22.97 3.77 14.86
N GLN A 73 24.14 4.20 15.35
CA GLN A 73 24.83 3.55 16.47
C GLN A 73 24.20 3.86 17.84
N LEU A 74 23.23 4.78 17.87
CA LEU A 74 22.48 5.13 19.07
C LEU A 74 21.38 4.13 19.40
N PHE A 75 21.03 3.25 18.47
CA PHE A 75 19.91 2.31 18.59
C PHE A 75 20.42 0.89 18.39
N ASP A 76 20.03 -0.02 19.29
CA ASP A 76 20.14 -1.45 19.03
C ASP A 76 18.88 -2.00 18.33
N GLU A 77 18.82 -3.32 18.16
CA GLU A 77 17.69 -3.96 17.48
C GLU A 77 16.37 -3.82 18.28
N ASP A 78 16.44 -3.84 19.60
CA ASP A 78 15.24 -3.75 20.45
C ASP A 78 14.74 -2.31 20.51
N ASP A 79 15.64 -1.32 20.54
CA ASP A 79 15.28 0.08 20.34
C ASP A 79 14.61 0.29 18.97
N ALA A 80 15.16 -0.31 17.91
CA ALA A 80 14.61 -0.19 16.55
C ALA A 80 13.21 -0.81 16.43
N LYS A 81 12.92 -1.92 17.13
CA LYS A 81 11.58 -2.51 17.19
C LYS A 81 10.57 -1.60 17.88
N ILE A 82 10.98 -0.87 18.92
CA ILE A 82 10.14 0.11 19.60
C ILE A 82 9.85 1.29 18.66
N MET A 83 10.87 1.81 17.96
CA MET A 83 10.71 2.90 17.00
C MET A 83 9.81 2.50 15.82
N GLU A 84 9.94 1.27 15.31
CA GLU A 84 9.05 0.73 14.29
C GLU A 84 7.60 0.64 14.79
N TYR A 85 7.40 0.21 16.03
CA TYR A 85 6.07 0.11 16.62
C TYR A 85 5.41 1.48 16.84
N GLU A 86 6.18 2.48 17.25
CA GLU A 86 5.71 3.87 17.32
C GLU A 86 5.25 4.37 15.95
N ALA A 87 6.05 4.14 14.90
CA ALA A 87 5.69 4.52 13.54
C ALA A 87 4.42 3.79 13.06
N ASP A 88 4.30 2.50 13.37
CA ASP A 88 3.10 1.69 13.06
C ASP A 88 1.87 2.21 13.78
N LEU A 89 1.97 2.56 15.07
CA LEU A 89 0.88 3.17 15.83
C LEU A 89 0.41 4.47 15.18
N ARG A 90 1.34 5.34 14.83
CA ARG A 90 1.01 6.62 14.20
C ARG A 90 0.26 6.41 12.90
N GLU A 91 0.72 5.52 12.03
CA GLU A 91 0.09 5.27 10.74
C GLU A 91 -1.23 4.49 10.87
N PHE A 92 -1.32 3.53 11.80
CA PHE A 92 -2.55 2.80 12.11
C PHE A 92 -3.69 3.77 12.47
N TRP A 93 -3.43 4.70 13.39
CA TRP A 93 -4.46 5.63 13.87
C TRP A 93 -4.74 6.78 12.91
N LYS A 94 -3.72 7.33 12.24
CA LYS A 94 -3.90 8.47 11.33
C LYS A 94 -4.44 8.08 9.95
N ARG A 95 -4.12 6.88 9.45
CA ARG A 95 -4.33 6.52 8.03
C ARG A 95 -4.75 5.08 7.78
N GLY A 96 -4.60 4.20 8.77
CA GLY A 96 -5.02 2.81 8.70
C GLY A 96 -6.33 2.56 9.45
N TYR A 97 -6.40 1.42 10.14
CA TYR A 97 -7.62 0.89 10.77
C TYR A 97 -8.12 1.65 12.01
N GLY A 98 -7.42 2.69 12.49
CA GLY A 98 -7.87 3.43 13.67
C GLY A 98 -9.24 4.09 13.52
N HIS A 99 -9.59 4.53 12.30
CA HIS A 99 -10.89 5.11 12.00
C HIS A 99 -11.39 4.68 10.61
N ASP A 100 -12.68 4.38 10.49
CA ASP A 100 -13.32 3.94 9.24
C ASP A 100 -13.06 4.91 8.07
N ILE A 101 -13.13 6.21 8.35
CA ILE A 101 -12.92 7.28 7.35
C ILE A 101 -11.52 7.26 6.72
N ASN A 102 -10.52 6.74 7.43
CA ASN A 102 -9.14 6.76 6.96
C ASN A 102 -9.03 5.99 5.63
N SER A 103 -9.51 4.74 5.61
CA SER A 103 -9.49 3.86 4.43
C SER A 103 -10.33 4.41 3.27
N LYS A 104 -11.48 5.04 3.59
CA LYS A 104 -12.43 5.62 2.62
C LYS A 104 -11.86 6.80 1.84
N SER A 105 -10.78 7.44 2.31
CA SER A 105 -10.04 8.42 1.49
C SER A 105 -9.55 7.84 0.15
N SER A 106 -9.41 6.51 0.05
CA SER A 106 -9.00 5.81 -1.18
C SER A 106 -10.17 5.28 -2.03
N CYS A 107 -11.43 5.65 -1.76
CA CYS A 107 -12.56 5.21 -2.58
C CYS A 107 -12.37 5.52 -4.08
N ILE A 108 -11.92 6.74 -4.41
CA ILE A 108 -11.70 7.16 -5.81
C ILE A 108 -10.67 6.26 -6.48
N LEU A 109 -9.57 5.98 -5.78
CA LEU A 109 -8.48 5.15 -6.29
C LEU A 109 -8.92 3.70 -6.49
N PHE A 110 -9.67 3.15 -5.53
CA PHE A 110 -10.27 1.83 -5.61
C PHE A 110 -11.21 1.70 -6.82
N HIS A 111 -12.10 2.68 -7.03
CA HIS A 111 -13.02 2.70 -8.17
C HIS A 111 -12.31 2.82 -9.53
N ASP A 112 -11.28 3.67 -9.64
CA ASP A 112 -10.48 3.78 -10.86
C ASP A 112 -9.77 2.46 -11.19
N ALA A 113 -9.14 1.82 -10.19
CA ALA A 113 -8.47 0.53 -10.38
C ALA A 113 -9.41 -0.56 -10.89
N PHE A 114 -10.58 -0.74 -10.26
CA PHE A 114 -11.56 -1.76 -10.67
C PHE A 114 -12.26 -1.41 -11.99
N SER A 115 -12.48 -0.14 -12.29
CA SER A 115 -13.02 0.30 -13.59
C SER A 115 -12.08 -0.09 -14.74
N ARG A 116 -10.76 0.06 -14.55
CA ARG A 116 -9.75 -0.36 -15.52
C ARG A 116 -9.69 -1.88 -15.68
N LEU A 117 -9.73 -2.61 -14.57
CA LEU A 117 -9.80 -4.08 -14.60
C LEU A 117 -11.06 -4.56 -15.33
N ASP A 118 -12.23 -3.94 -15.09
CA ASP A 118 -13.48 -4.24 -15.78
C ASP A 118 -13.39 -3.96 -17.29
N LYS A 119 -12.71 -2.88 -17.69
CA LYS A 119 -12.46 -2.57 -19.11
C LYS A 119 -11.56 -3.62 -19.75
N ALA A 120 -10.46 -4.00 -19.09
CA ALA A 120 -9.52 -5.01 -19.56
C ALA A 120 -10.15 -6.42 -19.67
N ALA A 121 -11.08 -6.75 -18.77
CA ALA A 121 -11.82 -8.00 -18.78
C ALA A 121 -12.77 -8.13 -19.98
N ARG A 122 -13.38 -7.02 -20.44
CA ARG A 122 -14.41 -7.04 -21.50
C ARG A 122 -13.89 -6.79 -22.91
N GLN A 123 -12.79 -6.04 -23.03
CA GLN A 123 -12.30 -5.56 -24.32
C GLN A 123 -10.90 -6.12 -24.63
N PRO A 124 -10.50 -6.16 -25.91
CA PRO A 124 -9.10 -6.33 -26.26
C PRO A 124 -8.26 -5.25 -25.56
N VAL A 125 -7.16 -5.66 -24.92
CA VAL A 125 -6.34 -4.75 -24.12
C VAL A 125 -5.52 -3.87 -25.05
N THR A 126 -5.89 -2.60 -25.15
CA THR A 126 -5.10 -1.58 -25.88
C THR A 126 -4.02 -0.95 -25.00
N GLU A 127 -4.25 -0.93 -23.69
CA GLU A 127 -3.35 -0.39 -22.66
C GLU A 127 -3.01 -1.53 -21.68
N PRO A 128 -1.92 -2.28 -21.91
CA PRO A 128 -1.58 -3.43 -21.07
C PRO A 128 -1.09 -3.03 -19.68
N VAL A 129 -0.66 -1.79 -19.49
CA VAL A 129 -0.09 -1.35 -18.21
C VAL A 129 -0.61 0.03 -17.88
N THR A 130 -1.02 0.23 -16.62
CA THR A 130 -1.33 1.55 -16.06
C THR A 130 -0.41 1.78 -14.87
N VAL A 131 0.39 2.84 -14.88
CA VAL A 131 1.27 3.18 -13.75
C VAL A 131 0.71 4.41 -13.06
N GLN A 132 0.52 4.32 -11.76
CA GLN A 132 0.18 5.43 -10.89
C GLN A 132 1.33 5.66 -9.90
N ILE A 133 1.61 6.91 -9.57
CA ILE A 133 2.68 7.25 -8.64
C ILE A 133 2.03 8.06 -7.53
N GLY A 134 2.34 7.69 -6.29
CA GLY A 134 1.70 8.25 -5.13
C GLY A 134 2.63 8.29 -3.92
N HIS A 135 2.02 8.48 -2.76
CA HIS A 135 2.71 8.53 -1.48
C HIS A 135 2.35 7.31 -0.63
N ALA A 136 3.12 7.08 0.44
CA ALA A 136 2.75 6.07 1.44
C ALA A 136 1.33 6.34 1.97
N ASP A 137 1.02 7.61 2.19
CA ASP A 137 -0.27 8.11 2.66
C ASP A 137 -1.44 7.87 1.70
N THR A 138 -1.18 7.51 0.43
CA THR A 138 -2.23 7.07 -0.52
C THR A 138 -2.29 5.55 -0.66
N LEU A 139 -1.16 4.86 -0.47
CA LEU A 139 -1.10 3.41 -0.54
C LEU A 139 -1.71 2.75 0.71
N LEU A 140 -1.43 3.30 1.90
CA LEU A 140 -1.93 2.73 3.16
C LEU A 140 -3.46 2.70 3.22
N PRO A 141 -4.17 3.80 2.90
CA PRO A 141 -5.63 3.77 2.96
C PRO A 141 -6.21 2.81 1.93
N LEU A 142 -5.59 2.65 0.75
CA LEU A 142 -6.01 1.64 -0.23
C LEU A 142 -5.81 0.21 0.30
N LEU A 143 -4.64 -0.10 0.88
CA LEU A 143 -4.37 -1.43 1.45
C LEU A 143 -5.37 -1.77 2.56
N THR A 144 -5.65 -0.80 3.43
CA THR A 144 -6.61 -0.99 4.53
C THR A 144 -8.06 -1.05 4.06
N LEU A 145 -8.42 -0.30 3.02
CA LEU A 145 -9.74 -0.37 2.36
C LEU A 145 -9.99 -1.75 1.73
N LEU A 146 -8.93 -2.38 1.21
CA LEU A 146 -8.96 -3.75 0.69
C LEU A 146 -8.90 -4.81 1.79
N GLY A 147 -8.75 -4.41 3.06
CA GLY A 147 -8.74 -5.31 4.21
C GLY A 147 -7.37 -5.96 4.53
N PHE A 148 -6.30 -5.57 3.83
CA PHE A 148 -4.99 -6.20 4.04
C PHE A 148 -4.38 -5.83 5.40
N PHE A 149 -3.75 -6.81 6.07
CA PHE A 149 -3.06 -6.63 7.35
C PHE A 149 -3.97 -6.18 8.50
N ASN A 150 -5.23 -6.62 8.48
CA ASN A 150 -6.18 -6.36 9.56
C ASN A 150 -6.12 -7.48 10.62
N ASP A 151 -5.43 -7.22 11.73
CA ASP A 151 -5.42 -8.12 12.88
C ASP A 151 -6.69 -7.95 13.73
N SER A 152 -7.00 -8.94 14.58
CA SER A 152 -8.15 -8.85 15.50
C SER A 152 -7.98 -7.77 16.57
N ASP A 153 -6.74 -7.56 17.00
CA ASP A 153 -6.41 -6.65 18.09
C ASP A 153 -5.83 -5.35 17.53
N ALA A 154 -6.48 -4.23 17.85
CA ALA A 154 -5.98 -2.92 17.44
C ALA A 154 -4.63 -2.60 18.09
N LEU A 155 -3.77 -1.87 17.37
CA LEU A 155 -2.51 -1.39 17.92
C LEU A 155 -2.77 -0.25 18.92
N THR A 156 -2.23 -0.36 20.13
CA THR A 156 -2.36 0.66 21.19
C THR A 156 -1.02 0.98 21.80
N SER A 157 -0.89 2.14 22.46
CA SER A 157 0.36 2.51 23.14
C SER A 157 0.79 1.54 24.26
N THR A 158 -0.08 0.61 24.67
CA THR A 158 0.15 -0.29 25.82
C THR A 158 0.33 -1.76 25.43
N ASN A 159 0.11 -2.15 24.16
CA ASN A 159 0.15 -3.56 23.76
C ASN A 159 1.38 -3.95 22.90
N TYR A 160 2.45 -3.14 22.89
CA TYR A 160 3.71 -3.46 22.20
C TYR A 160 4.21 -4.89 22.47
N ALA A 161 4.26 -5.31 23.75
CA ALA A 161 4.80 -6.61 24.14
C ALA A 161 4.04 -7.80 23.54
N THR A 162 2.73 -7.65 23.26
CA THR A 162 1.91 -8.70 22.66
C THR A 162 1.82 -8.58 21.14
N GLN A 163 2.28 -7.47 20.56
CA GLN A 163 2.18 -7.14 19.12
C GLN A 163 3.48 -7.41 18.35
N THR A 164 4.30 -8.35 18.82
CA THR A 164 5.58 -8.73 18.18
C THR A 164 5.40 -9.42 16.82
N GLN A 165 4.24 -10.03 16.58
CA GLN A 165 3.87 -10.73 15.34
C GLN A 165 2.68 -10.08 14.61
N ARG A 166 2.45 -8.78 14.83
CA ARG A 166 1.40 -8.02 14.14
C ARG A 166 1.57 -8.08 12.63
N SER A 167 0.47 -8.18 11.90
CA SER A 167 0.43 -8.08 10.45
C SER A 167 0.60 -6.62 10.00
N PHE A 168 0.03 -5.67 10.76
CA PHE A 168 0.15 -4.24 10.48
C PHE A 168 1.55 -3.72 10.85
N ARG A 169 2.49 -3.89 9.92
CA ARG A 169 3.91 -3.53 10.09
C ARG A 169 4.40 -2.71 8.90
N THR A 170 4.40 -1.39 9.03
CA THR A 170 4.60 -0.43 7.93
C THR A 170 5.96 -0.56 7.25
N SER A 171 6.99 -0.98 7.98
CA SER A 171 8.33 -1.26 7.45
C SER A 171 8.34 -2.37 6.39
N HIS A 172 7.41 -3.35 6.47
CA HIS A 172 7.26 -4.43 5.50
C HIS A 172 6.17 -4.15 4.46
N MET A 173 5.08 -3.49 4.88
CA MET A 173 3.96 -3.17 4.00
C MET A 173 4.34 -2.08 2.99
N MET A 174 5.03 -1.04 3.47
CA MET A 174 5.27 0.19 2.71
C MET A 174 6.70 0.73 2.88
N PRO A 175 7.75 -0.05 2.59
CA PRO A 175 9.12 0.47 2.55
C PRO A 175 9.30 1.58 1.51
N TYR A 176 10.50 2.18 1.43
CA TYR A 176 10.81 3.08 0.31
C TYR A 176 10.60 2.34 -1.02
N ALA A 177 10.00 3.02 -2.00
CA ALA A 177 9.59 2.44 -3.29
C ALA A 177 8.57 1.28 -3.20
N ALA A 178 7.80 1.19 -2.12
CA ALA A 178 6.71 0.22 -2.02
C ALA A 178 5.74 0.31 -3.19
N ASN A 179 5.21 -0.86 -3.58
CA ASN A 179 4.34 -1.01 -4.74
C ASN A 179 3.25 -2.06 -4.52
N LEU A 180 2.05 -1.76 -5.02
CA LEU A 180 0.93 -2.69 -5.09
C LEU A 180 0.58 -2.91 -6.55
N LEU A 181 0.52 -4.17 -6.97
CA LEU A 181 0.23 -4.57 -8.33
C LEU A 181 -1.01 -5.45 -8.35
N PHE A 182 -1.94 -5.13 -9.25
CA PHE A 182 -3.01 -6.03 -9.64
C PHE A 182 -2.70 -6.61 -11.00
N VAL A 183 -2.50 -7.93 -11.07
CA VAL A 183 -2.26 -8.65 -12.32
C VAL A 183 -3.50 -9.45 -12.69
N LEU A 184 -4.18 -9.02 -13.75
CA LEU A 184 -5.29 -9.75 -14.34
C LEU A 184 -4.73 -10.79 -15.31
N TYR A 185 -5.06 -12.05 -15.12
CA TYR A 185 -4.69 -13.17 -16.00
C TYR A 185 -5.89 -13.64 -16.79
N ASP A 186 -5.68 -13.96 -18.07
CA ASP A 186 -6.62 -14.68 -18.92
C ASP A 186 -6.13 -16.12 -19.07
N CYS A 187 -6.78 -17.03 -18.35
CA CYS A 187 -6.47 -18.46 -18.35
C CYS A 187 -7.20 -19.21 -19.50
N GLY A 188 -7.88 -18.49 -20.40
CA GLY A 188 -8.65 -19.07 -21.49
C GLY A 188 -10.06 -19.50 -21.06
N GLY A 189 -10.95 -19.69 -22.04
CA GLY A 189 -12.33 -20.13 -21.77
C GLY A 189 -13.17 -19.16 -20.94
N GLY A 190 -12.75 -17.89 -20.82
CA GLY A 190 -13.38 -16.90 -19.94
C GLY A 190 -12.94 -16.96 -18.48
N ASP A 191 -11.96 -17.80 -18.13
CA ASP A 191 -11.35 -17.85 -16.80
C ASP A 191 -10.41 -16.65 -16.61
N LEU A 192 -10.95 -15.57 -16.04
CA LEU A 192 -10.17 -14.40 -15.63
C LEU A 192 -9.85 -14.49 -14.15
N ARG A 193 -8.58 -14.30 -13.80
CA ARG A 193 -8.09 -14.38 -12.42
C ARG A 193 -7.28 -13.16 -12.03
N LEU A 194 -7.30 -12.79 -10.76
CA LEU A 194 -6.63 -11.59 -10.28
C LEU A 194 -5.62 -11.94 -9.18
N GLN A 195 -4.35 -11.64 -9.40
CA GLN A 195 -3.29 -11.77 -8.41
C GLN A 195 -2.86 -10.39 -7.92
N PRO A 196 -3.02 -10.06 -6.63
CA PRO A 196 -2.38 -8.91 -6.04
C PRO A 196 -0.94 -9.26 -5.66
N LEU A 197 -0.01 -8.35 -5.92
CA LEU A 197 1.37 -8.42 -5.44
C LEU A 197 1.69 -7.15 -4.66
N LEU A 198 2.20 -7.29 -3.45
CA LEU A 198 2.70 -6.17 -2.66
C LEU A 198 4.22 -6.31 -2.54
N ASN A 199 4.96 -5.26 -2.91
CA ASN A 199 6.42 -5.25 -2.96
C ASN A 199 6.93 -6.48 -3.75
N GLU A 200 6.36 -6.65 -4.94
CA GLU A 200 6.66 -7.75 -5.88
C GLU A 200 6.39 -9.17 -5.34
N LYS A 201 5.74 -9.31 -4.19
CA LYS A 201 5.40 -10.61 -3.60
C LYS A 201 3.90 -10.86 -3.68
N PRO A 202 3.47 -12.05 -4.16
CA PRO A 202 2.06 -12.43 -4.13
C PRO A 202 1.48 -12.30 -2.73
N VAL A 203 0.32 -11.66 -2.63
CA VAL A 203 -0.48 -11.60 -1.39
C VAL A 203 -1.85 -12.21 -1.66
N THR A 204 -2.52 -12.69 -0.62
CA THR A 204 -3.87 -13.27 -0.72
C THR A 204 -4.88 -12.19 -0.38
N PHE A 205 -5.93 -12.04 -1.20
CA PHE A 205 -7.04 -11.16 -0.85
C PHE A 205 -7.68 -11.63 0.47
N PRO A 206 -7.79 -10.76 1.48
CA PRO A 206 -8.42 -11.10 2.76
C PRO A 206 -9.84 -11.63 2.56
N GLY A 207 -10.18 -12.76 3.17
CA GLY A 207 -11.50 -13.40 3.03
C GLY A 207 -11.75 -14.10 1.70
N LEU A 208 -10.70 -14.38 0.91
CA LEU A 208 -10.73 -15.24 -0.29
C LEU A 208 -9.65 -16.35 -0.21
N ASP A 209 -9.25 -16.72 1.00
CA ASP A 209 -8.21 -17.69 1.34
C ASP A 209 -8.64 -19.16 1.24
N ASP A 210 -9.94 -19.44 1.25
CA ASP A 210 -10.52 -20.80 1.27
C ASP A 210 -10.23 -21.65 0.01
N GLN A 211 -9.68 -21.08 -1.07
CA GLN A 211 -9.60 -21.73 -2.38
C GLN A 211 -8.27 -22.46 -2.67
N GLN A 212 -7.30 -22.51 -1.74
CA GLN A 212 -5.94 -23.07 -1.96
C GLN A 212 -5.18 -22.46 -3.16
N ASN A 213 -5.71 -21.40 -3.75
CA ASN A 213 -5.20 -20.71 -4.90
C ASN A 213 -4.94 -19.26 -4.51
N SER A 214 -3.68 -18.86 -4.57
CA SER A 214 -3.22 -17.46 -4.40
C SER A 214 -3.90 -16.47 -5.37
N MET A 215 -4.58 -16.98 -6.39
CA MET A 215 -5.10 -16.24 -7.53
C MET A 215 -6.59 -16.58 -7.77
N PRO A 216 -7.52 -15.90 -7.05
CA PRO A 216 -8.96 -16.12 -7.17
C PRO A 216 -9.52 -15.66 -8.52
N LEU A 217 -10.73 -16.13 -8.86
CA LEU A 217 -11.47 -15.64 -10.01
C LEU A 217 -11.73 -14.14 -9.86
N TYR A 218 -11.56 -13.39 -10.94
CA TYR A 218 -11.80 -11.94 -10.93
C TYR A 218 -13.23 -11.60 -10.50
N GLN A 219 -14.20 -12.43 -10.91
CA GLN A 219 -15.60 -12.25 -10.53
C GLN A 219 -15.83 -12.46 -9.02
N ASP A 220 -15.09 -13.36 -8.36
CA ASP A 220 -15.18 -13.58 -6.92
C ASP A 220 -14.62 -12.39 -6.15
N VAL A 221 -13.52 -11.81 -6.63
CA VAL A 221 -12.96 -10.56 -6.07
C VAL A 221 -13.97 -9.42 -6.18
N ARG A 222 -14.63 -9.26 -7.34
CA ARG A 222 -15.69 -8.23 -7.52
C ARG A 222 -16.88 -8.49 -6.59
N ASN A 223 -17.26 -9.74 -6.41
CA ASN A 223 -18.36 -10.12 -5.53
C ASN A 223 -18.01 -9.84 -4.05
N HIS A 224 -16.77 -10.11 -3.65
CA HIS A 224 -16.25 -9.85 -2.31
C HIS A 224 -16.29 -8.34 -1.99
N TYR A 225 -15.79 -7.49 -2.90
CA TYR A 225 -15.79 -6.03 -2.71
C TYR A 225 -17.05 -5.33 -3.25
N ARG A 226 -18.18 -6.04 -3.44
CA ARG A 226 -19.39 -5.49 -4.07
C ARG A 226 -19.90 -4.23 -3.36
N HIS A 227 -19.87 -4.21 -2.03
CA HIS A 227 -20.34 -3.07 -1.24
C HIS A 227 -19.50 -1.80 -1.50
N LEU A 228 -18.17 -1.95 -1.65
CA LEU A 228 -17.29 -0.85 -2.01
C LEU A 228 -17.52 -0.42 -3.47
N LEU A 229 -17.67 -1.37 -4.39
CA LEU A 229 -17.91 -1.09 -5.81
C LEU A 229 -19.25 -0.39 -6.07
N SER A 230 -20.29 -0.71 -5.30
CA SER A 230 -21.60 -0.04 -5.37
C SER A 230 -21.72 1.21 -4.50
N GLY A 231 -20.75 1.44 -3.61
CA GLY A 231 -20.77 2.48 -2.58
C GLY A 231 -19.44 3.25 -2.53
N CYS A 232 -19.00 3.64 -1.33
CA CYS A 232 -17.73 4.35 -1.13
C CYS A 232 -17.69 5.66 -1.96
N ASP A 233 -18.57 6.61 -1.67
CA ASP A 233 -18.63 7.88 -2.39
C ASP A 233 -17.81 8.95 -1.66
N PHE A 234 -16.70 9.38 -2.27
CA PHE A 234 -15.78 10.32 -1.65
C PHE A 234 -16.44 11.63 -1.20
N GLU A 235 -17.34 12.18 -2.02
CA GLU A 235 -18.04 13.44 -1.70
C GLU A 235 -18.97 13.30 -0.50
N THR A 236 -19.55 12.11 -0.31
CA THR A 236 -20.39 11.81 0.85
C THR A 236 -19.55 11.56 2.09
N GLU A 237 -18.48 10.77 1.99
CA GLU A 237 -17.61 10.41 3.11
C GLU A 237 -16.81 11.62 3.64
N CYS A 238 -16.35 12.51 2.74
CA CYS A 238 -15.57 13.70 3.10
C CYS A 238 -16.41 14.95 3.32
N ARG A 239 -17.75 14.83 3.36
CA ARG A 239 -18.63 15.98 3.57
C ARG A 239 -18.42 16.58 4.96
N LEU A 240 -17.76 17.73 5.02
CA LEU A 240 -17.67 18.52 6.24
C LEU A 240 -19.06 19.10 6.57
N LEU A 241 -19.55 18.83 7.78
CA LEU A 241 -20.74 19.51 8.29
C LEU A 241 -20.44 21.01 8.37
N LYS A 242 -21.15 21.82 7.58
CA LYS A 242 -21.10 23.26 7.74
C LYS A 242 -21.71 23.59 9.10
N HIS A 243 -20.88 24.04 10.06
CA HIS A 243 -21.42 24.66 11.26
C HIS A 243 -22.23 25.89 10.84
N PRO A 244 -23.44 26.09 11.38
CA PRO A 244 -24.14 27.36 11.20
C PRO A 244 -23.25 28.47 11.77
N ALA A 245 -23.05 29.52 10.97
CA ALA A 245 -22.35 30.71 11.43
C ALA A 245 -23.09 31.24 12.67
N VAL A 246 -22.39 31.22 13.81
CA VAL A 246 -22.82 31.90 15.04
C VAL A 246 -22.46 33.37 14.92
#